data_AF-A0A5C6MLK7-F1
#
_entry.id   AF-A0A5C6MLK7-F1
#
_cell.length_a   1.000
_cell.length_b   1.000
_cell.length_c   1.000
_cell.angle_alpha   90.00
_cell.angle_beta   90.00
_cell.angle_gamma   90.00
#
_symmetry.space_group_name_H-M   'P 1'
#
loop_
_entity.id
_entity.type
_entity.pdbx_description
1 polymer ?
#
loop_
_entity_poly.entity_id
_entity_poly.type
_entity_poly.pdbx_seq_one_letter_code
_entity_poly.pdbx_strand_id
1 'polypeptide(L)'
;MHLAEVCNHHYPNVPRIILWLMVELAIIGSDMQEVIGCAIAFNLLSSGRIPLWGGVLITIIDTFFFLFLDKYGLRKLEAFFGLLITIMAITFGYEYVAVGPNQANLLKGMFVPYCEGCGPVQLAQAVGIVGAVIMPHNIYLHSALVKSREVDRSSRNEVKEANKYFFIEACLALFVSFLINVFVVAVFAEAFYGRTNSEVFTVCNQTGSPHSQLFPQNNDTLEVDIYKGGVLLGCFFGPAALYIWAVGILAAGQSSTMTGTYSGQFVMEGFLNLRWSRFARVLLTRSLAITPTLLVAIFQDIQHLTGMNDFLNVLQSLQLPFALIPILTFTSLPSVMNEFVNGLVMKVGGGLLILMVCCINLYFVVIYVTALHSVWLYVVAALLCVSYLTFVGYLAWLCLIALGISCLDPSTRSPSDTSILIEQQPEFES
;
A
#
# COMPACT_ATOMS: atom_id res chain seq x y z
N MET A 1 19.38 -10.15 9.70
CA MET A 1 18.79 -8.81 9.92
C MET A 1 17.57 -8.65 9.01
N HIS A 2 16.59 -7.80 9.34
CA HIS A 2 15.52 -7.41 8.43
C HIS A 2 15.91 -6.15 7.65
N LEU A 3 15.15 -5.76 6.61
CA LEU A 3 15.58 -4.73 5.66
C LEU A 3 15.91 -3.38 6.33
N ALA A 4 15.09 -2.93 7.28
CA ALA A 4 15.34 -1.69 8.02
C ALA A 4 16.64 -1.73 8.88
N GLU A 5 16.95 -2.87 9.53
CA GLU A 5 18.23 -3.07 10.24
C GLU A 5 19.41 -2.98 9.26
N VAL A 6 19.30 -3.61 8.08
CA VAL A 6 20.35 -3.56 7.05
C VAL A 6 20.55 -2.12 6.56
N CYS A 7 19.47 -1.39 6.31
CA CYS A 7 19.53 0.03 5.97
C CYS A 7 20.22 0.86 7.06
N ASN A 8 19.99 0.55 8.33
CA ASN A 8 20.63 1.26 9.45
C ASN A 8 22.13 1.02 9.53
N HIS A 9 22.57 -0.21 9.28
CA HIS A 9 23.99 -0.58 9.26
C HIS A 9 24.73 -0.02 8.04
N HIS A 10 24.07 0.08 6.89
CA HIS A 10 24.76 0.37 5.63
C HIS A 10 24.63 1.80 5.13
N TYR A 11 23.54 2.51 5.48
CA TYR A 11 23.36 3.89 5.07
C TYR A 11 23.86 4.88 6.13
N PRO A 12 24.48 5.99 5.71
CA PRO A 12 24.89 7.04 6.63
C PRO A 12 23.68 7.71 7.29
N ASN A 13 23.94 8.39 8.42
CA ASN A 13 22.90 8.91 9.31
C ASN A 13 21.83 9.78 8.60
N VAL A 14 22.23 10.65 7.66
CA VAL A 14 21.29 11.57 7.00
C VAL A 14 20.34 10.85 6.03
N PRO A 15 20.80 10.13 5.00
CA PRO A 15 19.93 9.31 4.15
C PRO A 15 19.06 8.32 4.94
N ARG A 16 19.59 7.74 6.01
CA ARG A 16 18.86 6.82 6.87
C ARG A 16 17.64 7.47 7.53
N ILE A 17 17.80 8.67 8.09
CA ILE A 17 16.70 9.40 8.75
C ILE A 17 15.67 9.85 7.73
N ILE A 18 16.10 10.34 6.56
CA ILE A 18 15.17 10.71 5.48
C ILE A 18 14.37 9.49 5.01
N LEU A 19 15.04 8.36 4.81
CA LEU A 19 14.40 7.11 4.40
C LEU A 19 13.39 6.62 5.45
N TRP A 20 13.74 6.68 6.73
CA TRP A 20 12.82 6.38 7.83
C TRP A 20 11.58 7.27 7.79
N LEU A 21 11.75 8.59 7.65
CA LEU A 21 10.64 9.53 7.60
C LEU A 21 9.70 9.25 6.43
N MET A 22 10.25 8.93 5.26
CA MET A 22 9.47 8.57 4.07
C MET A 22 8.64 7.29 4.27
N VAL A 23 9.23 6.26 4.91
CA VAL A 23 8.51 5.02 5.21
C VAL A 23 7.45 5.22 6.30
N GLU A 24 7.71 6.02 7.33
CA GLU A 24 6.71 6.39 8.33
C GLU A 24 5.54 7.17 7.73
N LEU A 25 5.82 8.12 6.82
CA LEU A 25 4.76 8.82 6.08
C LEU A 25 3.91 7.84 5.25
N ALA A 26 4.52 6.83 4.64
CA ALA A 26 3.79 5.79 3.93
C ALA A 26 2.89 4.96 4.87
N ILE A 27 3.38 4.62 6.08
CA ILE A 27 2.59 3.89 7.08
C ILE A 27 1.40 4.72 7.55
N ILE A 28 1.63 6.00 7.91
CA ILE A 28 0.56 6.92 8.32
C ILE A 28 -0.46 7.12 7.18
N GLY A 29 0.01 7.25 5.94
CA GLY A 29 -0.89 7.41 4.79
C GLY A 29 -1.79 6.17 4.59
N SER A 30 -1.23 4.96 4.74
CA SER A 30 -2.00 3.71 4.64
C SER A 30 -3.00 3.58 5.79
N ASP A 31 -2.58 3.96 6.99
CA ASP A 31 -3.42 4.01 8.19
C ASP A 31 -4.62 4.97 8.02
N MET A 32 -4.41 6.12 7.38
CA MET A 32 -5.53 7.00 7.04
C MET A 32 -6.53 6.33 6.10
N GLN A 33 -6.08 5.64 5.05
CA GLN A 33 -6.97 4.94 4.11
C GLN A 33 -7.82 3.86 4.79
N GLU A 34 -7.21 3.14 5.73
CA GLU A 34 -7.87 2.17 6.60
C GLU A 34 -8.99 2.80 7.41
N VAL A 35 -8.68 3.87 8.15
CA VAL A 35 -9.64 4.52 9.05
C VAL A 35 -10.84 5.04 8.25
N ILE A 36 -10.60 5.59 7.04
CA ILE A 36 -11.67 5.99 6.12
C ILE A 36 -12.52 4.78 5.71
N GLY A 37 -11.90 3.67 5.30
CA GLY A 37 -12.59 2.45 4.89
C GLY A 37 -13.47 1.87 6.00
N CYS A 38 -12.96 1.77 7.24
CA CYS A 38 -13.73 1.33 8.39
C CYS A 38 -14.89 2.28 8.73
N ALA A 39 -14.66 3.58 8.69
CA ALA A 39 -15.71 4.56 8.93
C ALA A 39 -16.86 4.44 7.92
N ILE A 40 -16.51 4.22 6.64
CA ILE A 40 -17.46 3.95 5.56
C ILE A 40 -18.23 2.64 5.84
N ALA A 41 -17.53 1.56 6.19
CA ALA A 41 -18.16 0.29 6.51
C ALA A 41 -19.14 0.40 7.70
N PHE A 42 -18.77 1.10 8.77
CA PHE A 42 -19.68 1.34 9.90
C PHE A 42 -20.90 2.19 9.52
N ASN A 43 -20.72 3.18 8.65
CA ASN A 43 -21.85 3.97 8.15
C ASN A 43 -22.82 3.11 7.33
N LEU A 44 -22.31 2.27 6.43
CA LEU A 44 -23.13 1.38 5.60
C LEU A 44 -23.83 0.30 6.44
N LEU A 45 -23.10 -0.38 7.36
CA LEU A 45 -23.66 -1.41 8.24
C LEU A 45 -24.75 -0.87 9.16
N SER A 46 -24.62 0.38 9.60
CA SER A 46 -25.60 1.03 10.48
C SER A 46 -26.76 1.68 9.72
N SER A 47 -26.79 1.58 8.38
CA SER A 47 -27.75 2.25 7.49
C SER A 47 -27.81 3.76 7.75
N GLY A 48 -26.63 4.38 7.89
CA GLY A 48 -26.48 5.82 8.12
C GLY A 48 -26.72 6.29 9.55
N ARG A 49 -26.99 5.40 10.52
CA ARG A 49 -27.15 5.80 11.93
C ARG A 49 -25.84 6.27 12.57
N ILE A 50 -24.72 5.66 12.20
CA ILE A 50 -23.39 6.06 12.64
C ILE A 50 -22.81 6.99 11.58
N PRO A 51 -22.64 8.31 11.85
CA PRO A 51 -22.01 9.21 10.90
C PRO A 51 -20.53 8.87 10.71
N LEU A 52 -19.91 9.33 9.62
CA LEU A 52 -18.52 8.99 9.29
C LEU A 52 -17.53 9.35 10.41
N TRP A 53 -17.66 10.54 11.00
CA TRP A 53 -16.83 10.93 12.16
C TRP A 53 -17.01 9.99 13.37
N GLY A 54 -18.21 9.45 13.56
CA GLY A 54 -18.49 8.45 14.59
C GLY A 54 -17.80 7.12 14.28
N GLY A 55 -17.79 6.71 13.01
CA GLY A 55 -17.02 5.56 12.53
C GLY A 55 -15.52 5.70 12.80
N VAL A 56 -14.95 6.88 12.51
CA VAL A 56 -13.54 7.21 12.79
C VAL A 56 -13.21 7.16 14.29
N LEU A 57 -14.15 7.50 15.17
CA LEU A 57 -13.92 7.36 16.62
C LEU A 57 -13.99 5.89 17.06
N ILE A 58 -14.83 5.08 16.44
CA ILE A 58 -14.94 3.65 16.74
C ILE A 58 -13.64 2.93 16.38
N THR A 59 -12.91 3.35 15.35
CA THR A 59 -11.60 2.76 15.04
C THR A 59 -10.57 3.00 16.15
N ILE A 60 -10.73 3.95 17.07
CA ILE A 60 -9.85 4.01 18.24
C ILE A 60 -9.96 2.73 19.09
N ILE A 61 -11.14 2.10 19.11
CA ILE A 61 -11.39 0.86 19.85
C ILE A 61 -10.67 -0.33 19.18
N ASP A 62 -10.59 -0.37 17.86
CA ASP A 62 -9.86 -1.43 17.14
C ASP A 62 -8.38 -1.47 17.53
N THR A 63 -7.81 -0.30 17.81
CA THR A 63 -6.42 -0.16 18.20
C THR A 63 -6.18 -0.82 19.55
N PHE A 64 -7.11 -0.64 20.50
CA PHE A 64 -7.06 -1.33 21.78
C PHE A 64 -7.27 -2.84 21.64
N PHE A 65 -8.16 -3.26 20.74
CA PHE A 65 -8.38 -4.67 20.45
C PHE A 65 -7.13 -5.34 19.86
N PHE A 66 -6.46 -4.65 18.93
CA PHE A 66 -5.20 -5.09 18.36
C PHE A 66 -4.10 -5.22 19.42
N LEU A 67 -3.94 -4.21 20.28
CA LEU A 67 -2.95 -4.24 21.37
C LEU A 67 -3.19 -5.42 22.32
N PHE A 68 -4.44 -5.80 22.53
CA PHE A 68 -4.79 -6.99 23.29
C PHE A 68 -4.40 -8.28 22.54
N LEU A 69 -4.66 -8.36 21.23
CA LEU A 69 -4.30 -9.49 20.37
C LEU A 69 -2.78 -9.70 20.23
N ASP A 70 -1.99 -8.64 20.16
CA ASP A 70 -0.52 -8.72 20.07
C ASP A 70 0.10 -9.48 21.27
N LYS A 71 -0.59 -9.49 22.43
CA LYS A 71 -0.15 -10.25 23.61
C LYS A 71 -0.22 -11.77 23.41
N TYR A 72 -1.00 -12.27 22.45
CA TYR A 72 -1.23 -13.70 22.21
C TYR A 72 -0.23 -14.38 21.27
N GLY A 73 0.75 -13.63 20.74
CA GLY A 73 1.86 -14.14 19.94
C GLY A 73 1.56 -14.28 18.44
N LEU A 74 2.64 -14.28 17.63
CA LEU A 74 2.58 -14.17 16.16
C LEU A 74 1.72 -15.24 15.46
N ARG A 75 1.76 -16.51 15.90
CA ARG A 75 0.99 -17.59 15.24
C ARG A 75 -0.52 -17.39 15.31
N LYS A 76 -1.03 -16.86 16.44
CA LYS A 76 -2.47 -16.58 16.59
C LYS A 76 -2.90 -15.40 15.73
N LEU A 77 -1.98 -14.47 15.52
CA LEU A 77 -2.21 -13.30 14.70
C LEU A 77 -2.17 -13.62 13.20
N GLU A 78 -1.24 -14.46 12.75
CA GLU A 78 -1.25 -15.02 11.40
C GLU A 78 -2.58 -15.73 11.09
N ALA A 79 -3.09 -16.52 12.04
CA ALA A 79 -4.40 -17.17 11.90
C ALA A 79 -5.55 -16.15 11.82
N PHE A 80 -5.47 -15.05 12.56
CA PHE A 80 -6.44 -13.95 12.48
C PHE A 80 -6.38 -13.23 11.13
N PHE A 81 -5.18 -12.98 10.58
CA PHE A 81 -5.04 -12.47 9.21
C PHE A 81 -5.64 -13.42 8.17
N GLY A 82 -5.38 -14.72 8.31
CA GLY A 82 -6.00 -15.75 7.46
C GLY A 82 -7.53 -15.69 7.52
N LEU A 83 -8.11 -15.47 8.70
CA LEU A 83 -9.56 -15.28 8.88
C LEU A 83 -10.07 -14.04 8.14
N LEU A 84 -9.43 -12.88 8.30
CA LEU A 84 -9.82 -11.64 7.63
C LEU A 84 -9.71 -11.76 6.10
N ILE A 85 -8.62 -12.35 5.59
CA ILE A 85 -8.45 -12.61 4.16
C ILE A 85 -9.53 -13.56 3.64
N THR A 86 -9.88 -14.59 4.41
CA THR A 86 -10.97 -15.51 4.04
C THR A 86 -12.32 -14.79 3.99
N ILE A 87 -12.61 -13.89 4.93
CA ILE A 87 -13.82 -13.06 4.90
C ILE A 87 -13.85 -12.19 3.65
N MET A 88 -12.74 -11.53 3.31
CA MET A 88 -12.64 -10.74 2.07
C MET A 88 -12.86 -11.60 0.82
N ALA A 89 -12.22 -12.76 0.73
CA ALA A 89 -12.36 -13.66 -0.41
C ALA A 89 -13.81 -14.16 -0.58
N ILE A 90 -14.49 -14.49 0.52
CA ILE A 90 -15.90 -14.95 0.49
C ILE A 90 -16.85 -13.80 0.15
N THR A 91 -16.68 -12.63 0.78
CA THR A 91 -17.58 -11.48 0.57
C THR A 91 -17.46 -10.95 -0.85
N PHE A 92 -16.27 -10.60 -1.31
CA PHE A 92 -16.07 -10.11 -2.68
C PHE A 92 -16.27 -11.21 -3.73
N GLY A 93 -15.98 -12.47 -3.39
CA GLY A 93 -16.30 -13.61 -4.26
C GLY A 93 -17.81 -13.81 -4.43
N TYR A 94 -18.61 -13.61 -3.37
CA TYR A 94 -20.06 -13.63 -3.46
C TYR A 94 -20.58 -12.51 -4.37
N GLU A 95 -20.09 -11.27 -4.19
CA GLU A 95 -20.45 -10.14 -5.05
C GLU A 95 -20.14 -10.44 -6.52
N TYR A 96 -18.96 -11.00 -6.80
CA TYR A 96 -18.58 -11.38 -8.16
C TYR A 96 -19.55 -12.38 -8.80
N VAL A 97 -19.97 -13.40 -8.04
CA VAL A 97 -20.93 -14.40 -8.53
C VAL A 97 -22.34 -13.81 -8.67
N ALA A 98 -22.75 -12.95 -7.75
CA ALA A 98 -24.08 -12.32 -7.77
C ALA A 98 -24.24 -11.32 -8.91
N VAL A 99 -23.20 -10.52 -9.18
CA VAL A 99 -23.18 -9.55 -10.28
C VAL A 99 -22.99 -10.23 -11.63
N GLY A 100 -22.28 -11.37 -11.68
CA GLY A 100 -22.13 -12.18 -12.89
C GLY A 100 -21.52 -11.44 -14.09
N PRO A 101 -20.36 -10.76 -13.94
CA PRO A 101 -19.76 -9.98 -15.02
C PRO A 101 -19.36 -10.86 -16.21
N ASN A 102 -19.28 -10.27 -17.41
CA ASN A 102 -18.94 -11.00 -18.63
C ASN A 102 -17.51 -11.58 -18.58
N GLN A 103 -17.41 -12.91 -18.47
CA GLN A 103 -16.14 -13.63 -18.31
C GLN A 103 -15.21 -13.49 -19.53
N ALA A 104 -15.77 -13.42 -20.75
CA ALA A 104 -14.96 -13.31 -21.96
C ALA A 104 -14.26 -11.94 -22.04
N ASN A 105 -14.98 -10.87 -21.69
CA ASN A 105 -14.42 -9.52 -21.63
C ASN A 105 -13.39 -9.39 -20.50
N LEU A 106 -13.65 -10.00 -19.34
CA LEU A 106 -12.72 -10.03 -18.22
C LEU A 106 -11.40 -10.72 -18.60
N LEU A 107 -11.46 -11.93 -19.14
CA LEU A 107 -10.27 -12.67 -19.56
C LEU A 107 -9.49 -11.92 -20.65
N LYS A 108 -10.19 -11.29 -21.60
CA LYS A 108 -9.56 -10.45 -22.60
C LYS A 108 -8.81 -9.28 -21.97
N GLY A 109 -9.43 -8.57 -21.02
CA GLY A 109 -8.80 -7.46 -20.29
C GLY A 109 -7.64 -7.87 -19.39
N MET A 110 -7.66 -9.09 -18.84
CA MET A 110 -6.58 -9.60 -17.98
C MET A 110 -5.29 -9.93 -18.75
N PHE A 111 -5.41 -10.48 -19.96
CA PHE A 111 -4.24 -10.95 -20.74
C PHE A 111 -3.81 -10.02 -21.87
N VAL A 112 -4.68 -9.09 -22.29
CA VAL A 112 -4.38 -8.16 -23.39
C VAL A 112 -4.26 -6.74 -22.82
N PRO A 113 -3.05 -6.16 -22.72
CA PRO A 113 -2.85 -4.78 -22.26
C PRO A 113 -3.23 -3.80 -23.37
N TYR A 114 -4.54 -3.59 -23.57
CA TYR A 114 -5.08 -2.69 -24.58
C TYR A 114 -6.13 -1.78 -23.95
N CYS A 115 -6.12 -0.50 -24.33
CA CYS A 115 -7.16 0.45 -23.98
C CYS A 115 -7.49 1.35 -25.17
N GLU A 116 -8.75 1.31 -25.61
CA GLU A 116 -9.26 2.17 -26.68
C GLU A 116 -9.67 3.52 -26.10
N GLY A 117 -9.08 4.61 -26.61
CA GLY A 117 -9.42 5.96 -26.16
C GLY A 117 -8.92 6.34 -24.76
N CYS A 118 -7.96 5.60 -24.19
CA CYS A 118 -7.33 5.98 -22.92
C CYS A 118 -6.60 7.33 -23.05
N GLY A 119 -7.00 8.29 -22.21
CA GLY A 119 -6.32 9.56 -22.03
C GLY A 119 -5.33 9.55 -20.87
N PRO A 120 -4.76 10.72 -20.53
CA PRO A 120 -3.80 10.85 -19.43
C PRO A 120 -4.40 10.52 -18.05
N VAL A 121 -5.72 10.68 -17.87
CA VAL A 121 -6.42 10.39 -16.61
C VAL A 121 -6.52 8.89 -16.36
N GLN A 122 -6.91 8.10 -17.37
CA GLN A 122 -7.00 6.65 -17.27
C GLN A 122 -5.62 6.02 -17.09
N LEU A 123 -4.60 6.57 -17.76
CA LEU A 123 -3.22 6.14 -17.56
C LEU A 123 -2.75 6.45 -16.14
N ALA A 124 -3.07 7.63 -15.60
CA ALA A 124 -2.77 7.97 -14.20
C ALA A 124 -3.46 7.01 -13.21
N GLN A 125 -4.72 6.63 -13.44
CA GLN A 125 -5.42 5.63 -12.63
C GLN A 125 -4.77 4.25 -12.72
N ALA A 126 -4.44 3.77 -13.93
CA ALA A 126 -3.77 2.49 -14.12
C ALA A 126 -2.42 2.43 -13.39
N VAL A 127 -1.70 3.53 -13.39
CA VAL A 127 -0.45 3.68 -12.66
C VAL A 127 -0.69 3.77 -11.14
N GLY A 128 -1.73 4.48 -10.71
CA GLY A 128 -2.14 4.57 -9.31
C GLY A 128 -2.45 3.19 -8.71
N ILE A 129 -3.02 2.27 -9.50
CA ILE A 129 -3.24 0.87 -9.09
C ILE A 129 -1.92 0.17 -8.73
N VAL A 130 -0.82 0.45 -9.44
CA VAL A 130 0.50 -0.13 -9.12
C VAL A 130 0.94 0.31 -7.72
N GLY A 131 0.77 1.60 -7.39
CA GLY A 131 1.06 2.16 -6.07
C GLY A 131 0.14 1.64 -4.96
N ALA A 132 -1.13 1.40 -5.29
CA ALA A 132 -2.10 0.86 -4.34
C ALA A 132 -1.85 -0.62 -4.03
N VAL A 133 -1.42 -1.41 -5.02
CA VAL A 133 -1.17 -2.85 -4.87
C VAL A 133 0.18 -3.11 -4.20
N ILE A 134 1.22 -2.36 -4.57
CA ILE A 134 2.56 -2.52 -4.01
C ILE A 134 2.73 -1.49 -2.89
N MET A 135 2.57 -1.94 -1.64
CA MET A 135 2.73 -1.05 -0.48
C MET A 135 4.18 -1.13 0.03
N PRO A 136 4.91 0.00 0.13
CA PRO A 136 6.33 0.00 0.46
C PRO A 136 6.61 -0.55 1.86
N HIS A 137 5.75 -0.25 2.83
CA HIS A 137 5.92 -0.72 4.21
C HIS A 137 5.75 -2.25 4.34
N ASN A 138 4.96 -2.88 3.47
CA ASN A 138 4.79 -4.34 3.47
C ASN A 138 6.09 -5.07 3.08
N ILE A 139 6.98 -4.43 2.31
CA ILE A 139 8.30 -4.99 2.00
C ILE A 139 9.16 -5.06 3.26
N TYR A 140 9.16 -4.00 4.07
CA TYR A 140 9.86 -3.99 5.36
C TYR A 140 9.26 -4.99 6.34
N LEU A 141 7.93 -5.03 6.43
CA LEU A 141 7.21 -5.97 7.29
C LEU A 141 7.50 -7.42 6.92
N HIS A 142 7.38 -7.79 5.63
CA HIS A 142 7.63 -9.16 5.18
C HIS A 142 9.08 -9.59 5.48
N SER A 143 10.06 -8.69 5.30
CA SER A 143 11.46 -8.96 5.64
C SER A 143 11.69 -9.25 7.14
N ALA A 144 10.81 -8.75 8.01
CA ALA A 144 10.84 -9.02 9.44
C ALA A 144 10.04 -10.27 9.81
N LEU A 145 8.87 -10.49 9.20
CA LEU A 145 8.01 -11.65 9.48
C LEU A 145 8.67 -12.97 9.08
N VAL A 146 9.45 -13.03 8.00
CA VAL A 146 10.20 -14.26 7.64
C VAL A 146 11.21 -14.67 8.72
N LYS A 147 11.65 -13.75 9.60
CA LYS A 147 12.51 -14.07 10.76
C LYS A 147 11.75 -14.71 11.92
N SER A 148 10.41 -14.76 11.90
CA SER A 148 9.59 -15.38 12.95
C SER A 148 9.72 -16.90 12.98
N ARG A 149 10.10 -17.51 11.83
CA ARG A 149 10.36 -18.94 11.74
C ARG A 149 11.83 -19.22 12.04
N GLU A 150 12.06 -20.19 12.93
CA GLU A 150 13.40 -20.64 13.29
C GLU A 150 13.99 -21.44 12.12
N VAL A 151 15.13 -20.98 11.60
CA VAL A 151 15.87 -21.61 10.51
C VAL A 151 17.34 -21.60 10.93
N ASP A 152 18.00 -22.76 10.88
CA ASP A 152 19.44 -22.81 11.10
C ASP A 152 20.16 -22.16 9.92
N ARG A 153 20.72 -20.97 10.17
CA ARG A 153 21.44 -20.19 9.15
C ARG A 153 22.85 -20.72 8.88
N SER A 154 23.34 -21.67 9.68
CA SER A 154 24.62 -22.33 9.43
C SER A 154 24.51 -23.41 8.35
N SER A 155 23.33 -24.01 8.20
CA SER A 155 23.05 -25.05 7.21
C SER A 155 22.53 -24.46 5.90
N ARG A 156 23.34 -24.55 4.84
CA ARG A 156 22.99 -24.08 3.49
C ARG A 156 21.69 -24.70 2.96
N ASN A 157 21.48 -25.98 3.23
CA ASN A 157 20.32 -26.71 2.73
C ASN A 157 19.03 -26.24 3.39
N GLU A 158 19.07 -25.95 4.70
CA GLU A 158 17.91 -25.44 5.44
C GLU A 158 17.51 -24.03 4.99
N VAL A 159 18.49 -23.14 4.77
CA VAL A 159 18.20 -21.80 4.24
C VAL A 159 17.57 -21.88 2.84
N LYS A 160 18.06 -22.78 1.99
CA LYS A 160 17.50 -22.98 0.65
C LYS A 160 16.07 -23.54 0.71
N GLU A 161 15.80 -24.49 1.60
CA GLU A 161 14.48 -25.05 1.82
C GLU A 161 13.51 -24.00 2.39
N ALA A 162 13.94 -23.23 3.39
CA ALA A 162 13.17 -22.13 3.95
C ALA A 162 12.81 -21.08 2.88
N ASN A 163 13.77 -20.68 2.04
CA ASN A 163 13.52 -19.76 0.93
C ASN A 163 12.47 -20.28 -0.05
N LYS A 164 12.45 -21.60 -0.33
CA LYS A 164 11.42 -22.21 -1.17
C LYS A 164 10.04 -22.13 -0.52
N TYR A 165 9.92 -22.43 0.77
CA TYR A 165 8.63 -22.35 1.46
C TYR A 165 8.13 -20.91 1.58
N PHE A 166 8.99 -19.96 1.92
CA PHE A 166 8.62 -18.54 1.96
C PHE A 166 8.18 -18.02 0.59
N PHE A 167 8.82 -18.48 -0.50
CA PHE A 167 8.39 -18.14 -1.85
C PHE A 167 6.99 -18.69 -2.17
N ILE A 168 6.71 -19.95 -1.80
CA ILE A 168 5.38 -20.56 -2.01
C ILE A 168 4.31 -19.84 -1.18
N GLU A 169 4.60 -19.55 0.09
CA GLU A 169 3.70 -18.83 1.01
C GLU A 169 3.35 -17.45 0.46
N ALA A 170 4.36 -16.66 0.08
CA ALA A 170 4.17 -15.35 -0.52
C ALA A 170 3.41 -15.41 -1.85
N CYS A 171 3.73 -16.38 -2.72
CA CYS A 171 3.05 -16.55 -4.00
C CYS A 171 1.56 -16.88 -3.83
N LEU A 172 1.22 -17.78 -2.91
CA LEU A 172 -0.16 -18.14 -2.61
C LEU A 172 -0.94 -16.94 -2.05
N ALA A 173 -0.35 -16.21 -1.09
CA ALA A 173 -0.98 -15.03 -0.50
C ALA A 173 -1.23 -13.93 -1.54
N LEU A 174 -0.23 -13.63 -2.37
CA LEU A 174 -0.36 -12.64 -3.45
C LEU A 174 -1.34 -13.08 -4.54
N PHE A 175 -1.44 -14.38 -4.82
CA PHE A 175 -2.43 -14.91 -5.76
C PHE A 175 -3.86 -14.74 -5.25
N VAL A 176 -4.12 -15.00 -3.95
CA VAL A 176 -5.43 -14.75 -3.34
C VAL A 176 -5.75 -13.26 -3.35
N SER A 177 -4.79 -12.40 -3.03
CA SER A 177 -4.94 -10.94 -3.13
C SER A 177 -5.26 -10.48 -4.56
N PHE A 178 -4.59 -11.06 -5.56
CA PHE A 178 -4.89 -10.81 -6.97
C PHE A 178 -6.33 -11.19 -7.33
N LEU A 179 -6.82 -12.36 -6.90
CA LEU A 179 -8.21 -12.79 -7.13
C LEU A 179 -9.22 -11.82 -6.50
N ILE A 180 -8.98 -11.39 -5.27
CA ILE A 180 -9.83 -10.40 -4.59
C ILE A 180 -9.88 -9.09 -5.39
N ASN A 181 -8.72 -8.59 -5.85
CA ASN A 181 -8.66 -7.37 -6.66
C ASN A 181 -9.41 -7.53 -7.99
N VAL A 182 -9.29 -8.69 -8.65
CA VAL A 182 -10.05 -9.00 -9.87
C VAL A 182 -11.56 -8.98 -9.59
N PHE A 183 -12.01 -9.58 -8.48
CA PHE A 183 -13.42 -9.58 -8.10
C PHE A 183 -13.96 -8.16 -7.89
N VAL A 184 -13.25 -7.34 -7.11
CA VAL A 184 -13.67 -5.97 -6.82
C VAL A 184 -13.71 -5.12 -8.10
N VAL A 185 -12.66 -5.16 -8.92
CA VAL A 185 -12.59 -4.38 -10.16
C VAL A 185 -13.66 -4.83 -11.16
N ALA A 186 -13.92 -6.14 -11.30
CA ALA A 186 -14.93 -6.66 -12.21
C ALA A 186 -16.36 -6.29 -11.78
N VAL A 187 -16.66 -6.41 -10.49
CA VAL A 187 -17.95 -6.00 -9.91
C VAL A 187 -18.19 -4.51 -10.14
N PHE A 188 -17.18 -3.69 -9.90
CA PHE A 188 -17.27 -2.24 -10.10
C PHE A 188 -17.40 -1.87 -11.57
N ALA A 189 -16.66 -2.54 -12.45
CA ALA A 189 -16.79 -2.34 -13.89
C ALA A 189 -18.23 -2.63 -14.36
N GLU A 190 -18.83 -3.77 -13.98
CA GLU A 190 -20.19 -4.11 -14.40
C GLU A 190 -21.25 -3.17 -13.78
N ALA A 191 -21.07 -2.77 -12.52
CA ALA A 191 -22.04 -1.93 -11.83
C ALA A 191 -22.02 -0.47 -12.29
N PHE A 192 -20.84 0.10 -12.57
CA PHE A 192 -20.67 1.53 -12.86
C PHE A 192 -20.52 1.86 -14.35
N TYR A 193 -20.00 0.96 -15.18
CA TYR A 193 -19.61 1.29 -16.54
C TYR A 193 -20.82 1.72 -17.40
N GLY A 194 -20.73 2.91 -17.98
CA GLY A 194 -21.76 3.47 -18.86
C GLY A 194 -23.04 3.97 -18.16
N ARG A 195 -23.07 4.04 -16.82
CA ARG A 195 -24.23 4.50 -16.04
C ARG A 195 -24.15 5.99 -15.72
N THR A 196 -25.30 6.67 -15.73
CA THR A 196 -25.44 8.08 -15.30
C THR A 196 -26.03 8.19 -13.89
N ASN A 197 -25.78 9.31 -13.20
CA ASN A 197 -26.32 9.49 -11.83
C ASN A 197 -27.86 9.47 -11.80
N SER A 198 -28.54 10.02 -12.82
CA SER A 198 -30.00 10.01 -12.92
C SER A 198 -30.59 8.59 -13.03
N GLU A 199 -29.95 7.69 -13.78
CA GLU A 199 -30.39 6.30 -13.90
C GLU A 199 -30.29 5.58 -12.55
N VAL A 200 -29.16 5.75 -11.87
CA VAL A 200 -28.91 5.14 -10.56
C VAL A 200 -29.86 5.68 -9.50
N PHE A 201 -30.10 7.00 -9.48
CA PHE A 201 -31.05 7.62 -8.57
C PHE A 201 -32.45 7.00 -8.72
N THR A 202 -32.89 6.78 -9.95
CA THR A 202 -34.23 6.22 -10.24
C THR A 202 -34.37 4.81 -9.66
N VAL A 203 -33.37 3.96 -9.87
CA VAL A 203 -33.36 2.59 -9.34
C VAL A 203 -33.29 2.57 -7.82
N CYS A 204 -32.42 3.39 -7.22
CA CYS A 204 -32.30 3.50 -5.77
C CYS A 204 -33.56 4.04 -5.09
N ASN A 205 -34.28 4.96 -5.73
CA ASN A 205 -35.54 5.49 -5.22
C ASN A 205 -36.67 4.44 -5.27
N GLN A 206 -36.75 3.67 -6.36
CA GLN A 206 -37.72 2.57 -6.50
C GLN A 206 -37.51 1.46 -5.47
N THR A 207 -36.27 1.16 -5.14
CA THR A 207 -35.90 0.15 -4.13
C THR A 207 -36.04 0.65 -2.69
N GLY A 208 -36.35 1.94 -2.47
CA GLY A 208 -36.51 2.52 -1.14
C GLY A 208 -35.20 2.65 -0.36
N SER A 209 -34.06 2.75 -1.04
CA SER A 209 -32.76 2.89 -0.39
C SER A 209 -32.69 4.22 0.38
N PRO A 210 -32.27 4.22 1.66
CA PRO A 210 -32.16 5.43 2.47
C PRO A 210 -31.08 6.40 1.96
N HIS A 211 -30.22 5.95 1.04
CA HIS A 211 -29.09 6.71 0.49
C HIS A 211 -29.35 7.21 -0.95
N SER A 212 -30.59 7.23 -1.42
CA SER A 212 -30.93 7.70 -2.78
C SER A 212 -30.46 9.13 -3.06
N GLN A 213 -30.44 10.00 -2.05
CA GLN A 213 -29.98 11.39 -2.15
C GLN A 213 -28.48 11.56 -2.41
N LEU A 214 -27.68 10.49 -2.32
CA LEU A 214 -26.24 10.51 -2.60
C LEU A 214 -25.93 10.74 -4.09
N PHE A 215 -26.86 10.37 -4.97
CA PHE A 215 -26.70 10.50 -6.42
C PHE A 215 -27.45 11.74 -6.90
N PRO A 216 -26.74 12.81 -7.34
CA PRO A 216 -27.41 13.99 -7.88
C PRO A 216 -28.18 13.63 -9.17
N GLN A 217 -29.30 14.30 -9.42
CA GLN A 217 -30.07 14.14 -10.66
C GLN A 217 -29.42 14.90 -11.83
N ASN A 218 -28.18 14.56 -12.16
CA ASN A 218 -27.48 15.04 -13.35
C ASN A 218 -27.21 13.88 -14.34
N ASN A 219 -26.94 14.24 -15.59
CA ASN A 219 -26.58 13.29 -16.65
C ASN A 219 -25.07 13.04 -16.72
N ASP A 220 -24.33 13.44 -15.69
CA ASP A 220 -22.89 13.20 -15.62
C ASP A 220 -22.64 11.71 -15.33
N THR A 221 -21.49 11.22 -15.81
CA THR A 221 -21.02 9.87 -15.52
C THR A 221 -20.82 9.70 -14.03
N LEU A 222 -21.24 8.55 -13.50
CA LEU A 222 -21.14 8.27 -12.08
C LEU A 222 -19.66 8.17 -11.66
N GLU A 223 -19.27 8.99 -10.68
CA GLU A 223 -17.96 8.88 -10.04
C GLU A 223 -17.89 7.63 -9.17
N VAL A 224 -16.84 6.84 -9.35
CA VAL A 224 -16.59 5.60 -8.62
C VAL A 224 -16.02 5.92 -7.25
N ASP A 225 -16.64 5.39 -6.21
CA ASP A 225 -16.13 5.46 -4.84
C ASP A 225 -16.60 4.24 -4.03
N ILE A 226 -15.87 3.90 -2.97
CA ILE A 226 -16.13 2.78 -2.06
C ILE A 226 -17.51 2.94 -1.37
N TYR A 227 -17.88 4.17 -0.96
CA TYR A 227 -19.17 4.45 -0.34
C TYR A 227 -20.31 4.35 -1.35
N LYS A 228 -20.19 5.05 -2.49
CA LYS A 228 -21.17 5.00 -3.59
C LYS A 228 -21.34 3.58 -4.14
N GLY A 229 -20.26 2.80 -4.19
CA GLY A 229 -20.26 1.41 -4.65
C GLY A 229 -21.11 0.50 -3.78
N GLY A 230 -20.97 0.58 -2.46
CA GLY A 230 -21.80 -0.21 -1.55
C GLY A 230 -23.30 0.10 -1.68
N VAL A 231 -23.64 1.38 -1.81
CA VAL A 231 -25.03 1.81 -2.04
C VAL A 231 -25.54 1.33 -3.39
N LEU A 232 -24.75 1.48 -4.45
CA LEU A 232 -25.09 1.05 -5.80
C LEU A 232 -25.37 -0.45 -5.86
N LEU A 233 -24.48 -1.26 -5.28
CA LEU A 233 -24.67 -2.71 -5.19
C LEU A 233 -25.96 -3.04 -4.43
N GLY A 234 -26.23 -2.33 -3.33
CA GLY A 234 -27.48 -2.43 -2.59
C GLY A 234 -28.74 -2.17 -3.43
N CYS A 235 -28.72 -1.13 -4.28
CA CYS A 235 -29.85 -0.77 -5.12
C CYS A 235 -30.09 -1.75 -6.27
N PHE A 236 -29.01 -2.28 -6.89
CA PHE A 236 -29.13 -3.14 -8.08
C PHE A 236 -29.26 -4.63 -7.76
N PHE A 237 -28.53 -5.09 -6.75
CA PHE A 237 -28.42 -6.53 -6.42
C PHE A 237 -29.06 -6.86 -5.06
N GLY A 238 -29.62 -5.86 -4.38
CA GLY A 238 -30.39 -6.00 -3.16
C GLY A 238 -29.60 -5.69 -1.88
N PRO A 239 -30.30 -5.53 -0.74
CA PRO A 239 -29.69 -5.06 0.51
C PRO A 239 -28.61 -6.00 1.05
N ALA A 240 -28.67 -7.30 0.73
CA ALA A 240 -27.64 -8.26 1.12
C ALA A 240 -26.26 -7.88 0.54
N ALA A 241 -26.20 -7.44 -0.71
CA ALA A 241 -24.96 -7.06 -1.37
C ALA A 241 -24.28 -5.86 -0.68
N LEU A 242 -25.08 -4.87 -0.26
CA LEU A 242 -24.58 -3.72 0.51
C LEU A 242 -23.92 -4.15 1.82
N TYR A 243 -24.56 -5.04 2.57
CA TYR A 243 -24.02 -5.48 3.85
C TYR A 243 -22.80 -6.40 3.68
N ILE A 244 -22.80 -7.27 2.68
CA ILE A 244 -21.66 -8.15 2.35
C ILE A 244 -20.45 -7.31 1.94
N TRP A 245 -20.66 -6.30 1.08
CA TRP A 245 -19.66 -5.31 0.72
C TRP A 245 -19.09 -4.58 1.94
N ALA A 246 -19.95 -4.10 2.83
CA ALA A 246 -19.53 -3.39 4.03
C ALA A 246 -18.73 -4.28 5.00
N VAL A 247 -19.10 -5.57 5.16
CA VAL A 247 -18.32 -6.54 5.93
C VAL A 247 -16.95 -6.80 5.29
N GLY A 248 -16.89 -6.91 3.95
CA GLY A 248 -15.64 -7.08 3.22
C GLY A 248 -14.68 -5.90 3.42
N ILE A 249 -15.18 -4.67 3.31
CA ILE A 249 -14.39 -3.46 3.58
C ILE A 249 -13.95 -3.41 5.04
N LEU A 250 -14.82 -3.76 5.98
CA LEU A 250 -14.47 -3.78 7.40
C LEU A 250 -13.33 -4.77 7.66
N ALA A 251 -13.38 -5.97 7.07
CA ALA A 251 -12.31 -6.95 7.19
C ALA A 251 -10.99 -6.45 6.57
N ALA A 252 -11.04 -5.80 5.40
CA ALA A 252 -9.89 -5.19 4.76
C ALA A 252 -9.25 -4.10 5.65
N GLY A 253 -10.08 -3.19 6.14
CA GLY A 253 -9.72 -2.12 7.07
C GLY A 253 -9.51 -2.59 8.52
N GLN A 254 -9.45 -3.87 8.82
CA GLN A 254 -8.91 -4.35 10.09
C GLN A 254 -7.58 -5.06 9.86
N SER A 255 -7.44 -5.71 8.70
CA SER A 255 -6.21 -6.36 8.29
C SER A 255 -5.07 -5.35 8.13
N SER A 256 -5.32 -4.18 7.53
CA SER A 256 -4.24 -3.25 7.21
C SER A 256 -3.72 -2.43 8.42
N THR A 257 -4.52 -2.25 9.48
CA THR A 257 -4.17 -1.57 10.76
C THR A 257 -3.08 -2.37 11.40
N MET A 258 -3.31 -3.68 11.50
CA MET A 258 -2.37 -4.58 12.14
C MET A 258 -1.07 -4.65 11.33
N THR A 259 -1.13 -4.68 10.00
CA THR A 259 0.10 -4.63 9.19
C THR A 259 0.81 -3.29 9.31
N GLY A 260 0.09 -2.17 9.39
CA GLY A 260 0.66 -0.83 9.56
C GLY A 260 1.37 -0.66 10.90
N THR A 261 0.77 -1.13 12.00
CA THR A 261 1.37 -1.06 13.34
C THR A 261 2.63 -1.93 13.45
N TYR A 262 2.62 -3.15 12.90
CA TYR A 262 3.84 -3.98 12.85
C TYR A 262 4.90 -3.39 11.93
N SER A 263 4.51 -2.85 10.78
CA SER A 263 5.45 -2.20 9.87
C SER A 263 6.15 -1.03 10.57
N GLY A 264 5.38 -0.15 11.23
CA GLY A 264 5.93 0.94 12.04
C GLY A 264 6.81 0.44 13.17
N GLN A 265 6.49 -0.70 13.77
CA GLN A 265 7.35 -1.31 14.80
C GLN A 265 8.75 -1.63 14.25
N PHE A 266 8.82 -2.43 13.19
CA PHE A 266 10.08 -2.88 12.60
C PHE A 266 10.84 -1.75 11.90
N VAL A 267 10.12 -0.78 11.32
CA VAL A 267 10.72 0.40 10.68
C VAL A 267 11.36 1.30 11.73
N MET A 268 10.68 1.66 12.82
CA MET A 268 11.28 2.47 13.90
C MET A 268 12.44 1.76 14.59
N GLU A 269 12.27 0.47 14.94
CA GLU A 269 13.32 -0.31 15.60
C GLU A 269 14.53 -0.51 14.69
N GLY A 270 14.31 -0.83 13.42
CA GLY A 270 15.40 -1.05 12.47
C GLY A 270 16.13 0.23 12.10
N PHE A 271 15.42 1.28 11.69
CA PHE A 271 16.07 2.50 11.18
C PHE A 271 16.70 3.37 12.28
N LEU A 272 16.08 3.46 13.45
CA LEU A 272 16.50 4.38 14.51
C LEU A 272 17.11 3.67 15.73
N ASN A 273 17.09 2.33 15.80
CA ASN A 273 17.45 1.57 17.00
C ASN A 273 16.72 2.05 18.27
N LEU A 274 15.53 2.64 18.10
CA LEU A 274 14.71 3.18 19.18
C LEU A 274 13.79 2.08 19.73
N ARG A 275 14.08 1.64 20.95
CA ARG A 275 13.24 0.71 21.70
C ARG A 275 12.15 1.48 22.45
N TRP A 276 11.02 1.70 21.76
CA TRP A 276 9.85 2.35 22.35
C TRP A 276 8.84 1.32 22.89
N SER A 277 8.00 1.71 23.85
CA SER A 277 6.89 0.87 24.29
C SER A 277 5.90 0.70 23.15
N ARG A 278 5.51 -0.56 22.88
CA ARG A 278 4.53 -0.92 21.84
C ARG A 278 3.27 -0.05 21.90
N PHE A 279 2.77 0.18 23.11
CA PHE A 279 1.57 0.98 23.34
C PHE A 279 1.72 2.44 22.91
N ALA A 280 2.85 3.06 23.25
CA ALA A 280 3.09 4.47 22.93
C ALA A 280 3.28 4.69 21.42
N ARG A 281 3.94 3.76 20.74
CA ARG A 281 4.13 3.81 19.28
C ARG A 281 2.81 3.67 18.53
N VAL A 282 2.00 2.67 18.88
CA VAL A 282 0.70 2.44 18.25
C VAL A 282 -0.22 3.63 18.49
N LEU A 283 -0.29 4.16 19.71
CA LEU A 283 -1.09 5.35 19.99
C LEU A 283 -0.60 6.59 19.21
N LEU A 284 0.70 6.81 19.09
CA LEU A 284 1.22 7.96 18.34
C LEU A 284 0.86 7.86 16.86
N THR A 285 1.18 6.73 16.22
CA THR A 285 0.92 6.53 14.78
C THR A 285 -0.58 6.63 14.47
N ARG A 286 -1.42 6.01 15.31
CA ARG A 286 -2.89 6.11 15.21
C ARG A 286 -3.40 7.53 15.44
N SER A 287 -2.86 8.26 16.41
CA SER A 287 -3.26 9.66 16.64
C SER A 287 -2.93 10.53 15.43
N LEU A 288 -1.76 10.33 14.81
CA LEU A 288 -1.34 11.07 13.63
C LEU A 288 -2.19 10.75 12.39
N ALA A 289 -2.72 9.52 12.27
CA ALA A 289 -3.63 9.14 11.18
C ALA A 289 -5.09 9.55 11.43
N ILE A 290 -5.59 9.36 12.66
CA ILE A 290 -6.99 9.62 13.03
C ILE A 290 -7.26 11.13 13.07
N THR A 291 -6.34 11.95 13.57
CA THR A 291 -6.54 13.40 13.70
C THR A 291 -6.90 14.09 12.37
N PRO A 292 -6.12 13.98 11.28
CA PRO A 292 -6.47 14.59 10.00
C PRO A 292 -7.76 14.00 9.43
N THR A 293 -7.96 12.69 9.57
CA THR A 293 -9.16 12.02 9.07
C THR A 293 -10.43 12.48 9.78
N LEU A 294 -10.36 12.64 11.11
CA LEU A 294 -11.44 13.14 11.94
C LEU A 294 -11.76 14.61 11.63
N LEU A 295 -10.74 15.45 11.43
CA LEU A 295 -10.93 16.84 11.02
C LEU A 295 -11.66 16.93 9.68
N VAL A 296 -11.25 16.16 8.68
CA VAL A 296 -11.93 16.13 7.39
C VAL A 296 -13.37 15.60 7.55
N ALA A 297 -13.59 14.54 8.33
CA ALA A 297 -14.91 13.97 8.55
C ALA A 297 -15.89 14.88 9.33
N ILE A 298 -15.39 15.82 10.14
CA ILE A 298 -16.21 16.78 10.88
C ILE A 298 -16.47 18.05 10.05
N PHE A 299 -15.45 18.56 9.36
CA PHE A 299 -15.49 19.88 8.73
C PHE A 299 -15.75 19.86 7.23
N GLN A 300 -15.73 18.71 6.57
CA GLN A 300 -15.88 18.58 5.12
C GLN A 300 -16.90 17.49 4.75
N ASP A 301 -17.54 17.66 3.60
CA ASP A 301 -18.48 16.68 3.05
C ASP A 301 -17.77 15.41 2.56
N ILE A 302 -18.55 14.32 2.38
CA ILE A 302 -18.11 12.98 1.96
C ILE A 302 -17.19 13.02 0.73
N GLN A 303 -17.43 13.94 -0.22
CA GLN A 303 -16.62 14.10 -1.44
C GLN A 303 -15.14 14.46 -1.17
N HIS A 304 -14.83 15.08 -0.03
CA HIS A 304 -13.45 15.41 0.32
C HIS A 304 -12.72 14.23 0.98
N LEU A 305 -13.44 13.31 1.62
CA LEU A 305 -12.86 12.06 2.15
C LEU A 305 -12.44 11.11 1.03
N THR A 306 -13.19 11.06 -0.06
CA THR A 306 -12.87 10.23 -1.23
C THR A 306 -11.68 10.79 -2.00
N GLY A 307 -11.64 12.12 -2.21
CA GLY A 307 -10.47 12.79 -2.79
C GLY A 307 -9.20 12.62 -1.93
N MET A 308 -9.34 12.53 -0.61
CA MET A 308 -8.22 12.21 0.29
C MET A 308 -7.68 10.79 0.05
N ASN A 309 -8.55 9.79 -0.19
CA ASN A 309 -8.10 8.44 -0.48
C ASN A 309 -7.27 8.36 -1.78
N ASP A 310 -7.72 9.04 -2.83
CA ASP A 310 -6.98 9.12 -4.10
C ASP A 310 -5.62 9.81 -3.93
N PHE A 311 -5.57 10.90 -3.16
CA PHE A 311 -4.32 11.55 -2.81
C PHE A 311 -3.37 10.62 -2.03
N LEU A 312 -3.90 9.86 -1.08
CA LEU A 312 -3.12 8.89 -0.30
C LEU A 312 -2.56 7.76 -1.18
N ASN A 313 -3.30 7.29 -2.19
CA ASN A 313 -2.81 6.32 -3.17
C ASN A 313 -1.64 6.89 -3.99
N VAL A 314 -1.74 8.15 -4.41
CA VAL A 314 -0.63 8.84 -5.09
C VAL A 314 0.58 8.97 -4.16
N LEU A 315 0.35 9.31 -2.88
CA LEU A 315 1.40 9.34 -1.87
C LEU A 315 2.10 7.97 -1.75
N GLN A 316 1.36 6.86 -1.67
CA GLN A 316 1.97 5.51 -1.63
C GLN A 316 2.83 5.23 -2.86
N SER A 317 2.36 5.61 -4.05
CA SER A 317 3.11 5.46 -5.29
C SER A 317 4.44 6.24 -5.25
N LEU A 318 4.43 7.48 -4.76
CA LEU A 318 5.64 8.29 -4.57
C LEU A 318 6.62 7.67 -3.56
N GLN A 319 6.14 6.90 -2.60
CA GLN A 319 6.97 6.27 -1.58
C GLN A 319 7.61 4.94 -2.04
N LEU A 320 7.09 4.32 -3.12
CA LEU A 320 7.58 3.03 -3.64
C LEU A 320 9.11 2.94 -3.87
N PRO A 321 9.78 3.93 -4.50
CA PRO A 321 11.21 3.84 -4.76
C PRO A 321 12.03 3.66 -3.49
N PHE A 322 11.57 4.20 -2.36
CA PHE A 322 12.27 4.12 -1.10
C PHE A 322 12.26 2.72 -0.49
N ALA A 323 11.32 1.84 -0.85
CA ALA A 323 11.37 0.44 -0.46
C ALA A 323 12.06 -0.43 -1.52
N LEU A 324 11.77 -0.17 -2.81
CA LEU A 324 12.25 -0.98 -3.93
C LEU A 324 13.75 -0.82 -4.22
N ILE A 325 14.29 0.40 -4.07
CA ILE A 325 15.72 0.64 -4.32
C ILE A 325 16.59 -0.05 -3.26
N PRO A 326 16.35 0.10 -1.94
CA PRO A 326 17.13 -0.60 -0.93
C PRO A 326 17.05 -2.11 -1.04
N ILE A 327 15.86 -2.69 -1.29
CA ILE A 327 15.74 -4.15 -1.41
C ILE A 327 16.57 -4.68 -2.58
N LEU A 328 16.51 -4.06 -3.76
CA LEU A 328 17.32 -4.50 -4.90
C LEU A 328 18.82 -4.32 -4.65
N THR A 329 19.21 -3.22 -4.00
CA THR A 329 20.59 -2.92 -3.62
C THR A 329 21.15 -4.02 -2.72
N PHE A 330 20.51 -4.30 -1.58
CA PHE A 330 21.02 -5.25 -0.59
C PHE A 330 20.88 -6.70 -1.02
N THR A 331 19.85 -7.06 -1.79
CA THR A 331 19.72 -8.42 -2.35
C THR A 331 20.72 -8.70 -3.49
N SER A 332 21.32 -7.66 -4.07
CA SER A 332 22.32 -7.75 -5.13
C SER A 332 23.77 -7.73 -4.62
N LEU A 333 24.00 -7.36 -3.36
CA LEU A 333 25.31 -7.24 -2.73
C LEU A 333 25.83 -8.60 -2.22
N PRO A 334 26.99 -9.08 -2.73
CA PRO A 334 27.60 -10.32 -2.26
C PRO A 334 28.02 -10.28 -0.78
N SER A 335 28.41 -9.11 -0.27
CA SER A 335 28.78 -8.94 1.15
C SER A 335 27.62 -9.18 2.12
N VAL A 336 26.38 -8.96 1.68
CA VAL A 336 25.18 -9.13 2.52
C VAL A 336 24.54 -10.50 2.31
N MET A 337 24.43 -10.96 1.05
CA MET A 337 23.68 -12.17 0.69
C MET A 337 24.57 -13.41 0.46
N ASN A 338 25.90 -13.27 0.44
CA ASN A 338 26.85 -14.34 0.19
C ASN A 338 26.51 -15.14 -1.10
N GLU A 339 26.21 -16.43 -0.99
CA GLU A 339 25.86 -17.27 -2.13
C GLU A 339 24.42 -17.11 -2.62
N PHE A 340 23.55 -16.44 -1.85
CA PHE A 340 22.12 -16.27 -2.15
C PHE A 340 21.81 -14.94 -2.86
N VAL A 341 22.80 -14.36 -3.52
CA VAL A 341 22.66 -13.12 -4.30
C VAL A 341 21.72 -13.32 -5.48
N ASN A 342 20.97 -12.27 -5.82
CA ASN A 342 20.11 -12.26 -7.00
C ASN A 342 20.88 -12.62 -8.29
N GLY A 343 20.32 -13.53 -9.09
CA GLY A 343 20.80 -13.81 -10.44
C GLY A 343 20.61 -12.62 -11.39
N LEU A 344 21.29 -12.64 -12.53
CA LEU A 344 21.26 -11.55 -13.53
C LEU A 344 19.83 -11.21 -13.98
N VAL A 345 18.97 -12.21 -14.18
CA VAL A 345 17.58 -12.02 -14.60
C VAL A 345 16.79 -11.21 -13.56
N MET A 346 16.96 -11.52 -12.27
CA MET A 346 16.28 -10.80 -11.18
C MET A 346 16.83 -9.38 -11.02
N LYS A 347 18.15 -9.20 -11.22
CA LYS A 347 18.80 -7.88 -11.20
C LYS A 347 18.26 -6.98 -12.30
N VAL A 348 18.21 -7.47 -13.54
CA VAL A 348 17.69 -6.72 -14.70
C VAL A 348 16.19 -6.48 -14.55
N GLY A 349 15.41 -7.50 -14.20
CA GLY A 349 13.97 -7.38 -13.99
C GLY A 349 13.61 -6.38 -12.89
N GLY A 350 14.28 -6.47 -11.73
CA GLY A 350 14.11 -5.51 -10.64
C GLY A 350 14.53 -4.10 -11.02
N GLY A 351 15.63 -3.95 -11.76
CA GLY A 351 16.09 -2.65 -12.26
C GLY A 351 15.09 -2.00 -13.23
N LEU A 352 14.52 -2.77 -14.16
CA LEU A 352 13.47 -2.30 -15.07
C LEU A 352 12.20 -1.89 -14.33
N LEU A 353 11.80 -2.65 -13.31
CA LEU A 353 10.64 -2.32 -12.48
C LEU A 353 10.84 -1.02 -11.70
N ILE A 354 12.00 -0.84 -11.07
CA ILE A 354 12.35 0.41 -10.38
C ILE A 354 12.35 1.58 -11.36
N LEU A 355 12.96 1.40 -12.54
CA LEU A 355 12.99 2.44 -13.58
C LEU A 355 11.57 2.85 -13.99
N MET A 356 10.69 1.87 -14.23
CA MET A 356 9.29 2.11 -14.57
C MET A 356 8.57 2.92 -13.48
N VAL A 357 8.69 2.52 -12.21
CA VAL A 357 8.09 3.24 -11.07
C VAL A 357 8.65 4.66 -10.94
N CYS A 358 9.96 4.84 -11.11
CA CYS A 358 10.57 6.17 -11.07
C CYS A 358 10.09 7.08 -12.21
N CYS A 359 9.93 6.56 -13.44
CA CYS A 359 9.39 7.31 -14.58
C CYS A 359 7.94 7.75 -14.32
N ILE A 360 7.13 6.84 -13.78
CA ILE A 360 5.76 7.07 -13.35
C ILE A 360 5.68 8.21 -12.32
N ASN A 361 6.50 8.14 -11.27
CA ASN A 361 6.49 9.12 -10.19
C ASN A 361 6.96 10.49 -10.69
N LEU A 362 7.93 10.51 -11.60
CA LEU A 362 8.38 11.74 -12.24
C LEU A 362 7.25 12.40 -13.05
N TYR A 363 6.46 11.62 -13.79
CA TYR A 363 5.31 12.13 -14.53
C TYR A 363 4.25 12.74 -13.59
N PHE A 364 3.93 12.06 -12.49
CA PHE A 364 3.00 12.57 -11.48
C PHE A 364 3.46 13.89 -10.85
N VAL A 365 4.74 13.96 -10.49
CA VAL A 365 5.36 15.16 -9.93
C VAL A 365 5.19 16.35 -10.89
N VAL A 366 5.44 16.15 -12.18
CA VAL A 366 5.29 17.21 -13.19
C VAL A 366 3.84 17.68 -13.32
N ILE A 367 2.88 16.75 -13.39
CA ILE A 367 1.45 17.11 -13.48
C ILE A 367 1.01 17.88 -12.25
N TYR A 368 1.37 17.40 -11.06
CA TYR A 368 0.91 18.01 -9.81
C TYR A 368 1.47 19.43 -9.65
N VAL A 369 2.76 19.62 -9.95
CA VAL A 369 3.40 20.95 -9.90
C VAL A 369 2.79 21.91 -10.92
N THR A 370 2.45 21.43 -12.13
CA THR A 370 1.83 22.28 -13.18
C THR A 370 0.36 22.62 -12.92
N ALA A 371 -0.33 21.85 -12.08
CA ALA A 371 -1.72 22.13 -11.69
C ALA A 371 -1.86 23.25 -10.64
N LEU A 372 -0.77 23.64 -9.95
CA LEU A 372 -0.79 24.67 -8.91
C LEU A 372 -0.91 26.07 -9.53
N HIS A 373 -2.04 26.74 -9.27
CA HIS A 373 -2.32 28.08 -9.78
C HIS A 373 -1.63 29.21 -8.99
N SER A 374 -1.17 28.94 -7.75
CA SER A 374 -0.51 29.92 -6.89
C SER A 374 1.01 29.85 -7.02
N VAL A 375 1.66 30.98 -7.32
CA VAL A 375 3.12 31.08 -7.52
C VAL A 375 3.90 30.64 -6.27
N TRP A 376 3.42 30.98 -5.07
CA TRP A 376 4.12 30.59 -3.83
C TRP A 376 4.05 29.08 -3.59
N LEU A 377 2.86 28.48 -3.76
CA LEU A 377 2.70 27.02 -3.67
C LEU A 377 3.50 26.30 -4.75
N TYR A 378 3.58 26.87 -5.95
CA TYR A 378 4.39 26.35 -7.04
C TYR A 378 5.88 26.29 -6.66
N VAL A 379 6.46 27.38 -6.12
CA VAL A 379 7.87 27.40 -5.71
C VAL A 379 8.15 26.38 -4.61
N VAL A 380 7.30 26.31 -3.59
CA VAL A 380 7.45 25.36 -2.48
C VAL A 380 7.35 23.92 -2.98
N ALA A 381 6.34 23.61 -3.78
CA ALA A 381 6.15 22.28 -4.36
C ALA A 381 7.34 21.89 -5.27
N ALA A 382 7.80 22.80 -6.12
CA ALA A 382 8.95 22.57 -6.98
C ALA A 382 10.23 22.25 -6.18
N LEU A 383 10.49 22.99 -5.09
CA LEU A 383 11.63 22.72 -4.20
C LEU A 383 11.53 21.33 -3.55
N LEU A 384 10.36 20.96 -3.03
CA LEU A 384 10.12 19.64 -2.45
C LEU A 384 10.31 18.53 -3.49
N CYS A 385 9.78 18.71 -4.70
CA CYS A 385 9.92 17.76 -5.80
C CYS A 385 11.38 17.59 -6.24
N VAL A 386 12.14 18.68 -6.37
CA VAL A 386 13.58 18.61 -6.69
C VAL A 386 14.33 17.88 -5.58
N SER A 387 14.04 18.15 -4.31
CA SER A 387 14.66 17.45 -3.18
C SER A 387 14.35 15.94 -3.19
N TYR A 388 13.10 15.57 -3.49
CA TYR A 388 12.65 14.19 -3.63
C TYR A 388 13.38 13.48 -4.77
N LEU A 389 13.41 14.07 -5.97
CA LEU A 389 14.06 13.49 -7.14
C LEU A 389 15.57 13.36 -6.94
N THR A 390 16.20 14.33 -6.28
CA THR A 390 17.63 14.27 -5.94
C THR A 390 17.90 13.10 -5.00
N PHE A 391 17.05 12.91 -3.98
CA PHE A 391 17.20 11.80 -3.04
C PHE A 391 16.96 10.43 -3.68
N VAL A 392 15.92 10.30 -4.52
CA VAL A 392 15.69 9.08 -5.32
C VAL A 392 16.87 8.81 -6.25
N GLY A 393 17.40 9.85 -6.91
CA GLY A 393 18.58 9.75 -7.77
C GLY A 393 19.83 9.29 -7.01
N TYR A 394 20.04 9.79 -5.79
CA TYR A 394 21.12 9.35 -4.90
C TYR A 394 21.00 7.86 -4.52
N LEU A 395 19.79 7.40 -4.16
CA LEU A 395 19.57 5.98 -3.84
C LEU A 395 19.73 5.10 -5.08
N ALA A 396 19.21 5.54 -6.23
CA ALA A 396 19.36 4.82 -7.50
C ALA A 396 20.83 4.71 -7.91
N TRP A 397 21.60 5.78 -7.72
CA TRP A 397 23.05 5.78 -7.93
C TRP A 397 23.77 4.70 -7.08
N LEU A 398 23.48 4.65 -5.77
CA LEU A 398 24.02 3.61 -4.89
C LEU A 398 23.60 2.20 -5.34
N CYS A 399 22.36 2.04 -5.82
CA CYS A 399 21.88 0.78 -6.35
C CYS A 399 22.65 0.35 -7.62
N LEU A 400 22.92 1.28 -8.54
CA LEU A 400 23.69 0.99 -9.75
C LEU A 400 25.14 0.59 -9.44
N ILE A 401 25.75 1.20 -8.42
CA ILE A 401 27.07 0.78 -7.91
C ILE A 401 26.99 -0.65 -7.37
N ALA A 402 26.00 -0.97 -6.55
CA ALA A 402 25.79 -2.32 -6.01
C ALA A 402 25.49 -3.38 -7.10
N LEU A 403 24.91 -2.97 -8.22
CA LEU A 403 24.70 -3.82 -9.39
C LEU A 403 25.97 -4.08 -10.21
N GLY A 404 27.08 -3.41 -9.88
CA GLY A 404 28.41 -3.63 -10.49
C GLY A 404 28.70 -2.79 -11.72
N ILE A 405 28.00 -1.66 -11.92
CA ILE A 405 28.27 -0.74 -13.03
C ILE A 405 29.50 0.11 -12.68
N SER A 406 30.68 -0.40 -13.03
CA SER A 406 32.00 0.16 -12.65
C SER A 406 32.27 1.58 -13.17
N CYS A 407 31.50 2.08 -14.15
CA CYS A 407 31.67 3.43 -14.71
C CYS A 407 31.20 4.56 -13.77
N LEU A 408 30.45 4.21 -12.72
CA LEU A 408 29.83 5.15 -11.78
C LEU A 408 30.52 5.11 -10.41
N ASP A 409 31.55 4.30 -10.23
CA ASP A 409 32.27 4.25 -8.98
C ASP A 409 33.38 5.32 -8.98
N PRO A 410 33.30 6.39 -8.16
CA PRO A 410 34.37 7.38 -8.06
C PRO A 410 35.69 6.79 -7.54
N SER A 411 35.70 5.53 -7.08
CA SER A 411 36.86 4.85 -6.49
C SER A 411 37.58 3.86 -7.42
N THR A 412 37.32 3.87 -8.75
CA THR A 412 38.10 3.06 -9.72
C THR A 412 39.57 3.50 -9.80
N ARG A 413 40.35 3.12 -8.78
CA ARG A 413 41.80 3.00 -8.77
C ARG A 413 42.32 1.83 -7.93
N SER A 414 41.47 1.03 -7.27
CA SER A 414 41.90 -0.25 -6.68
C SER A 414 40.87 -1.36 -6.94
N PRO A 415 41.23 -2.51 -7.56
CA PRO A 415 40.29 -3.57 -7.91
C PRO A 415 39.83 -4.44 -6.73
N SER A 416 40.13 -4.05 -5.48
CA SER A 416 39.85 -4.87 -4.29
C SER A 416 38.81 -4.29 -3.33
N ASP A 417 38.34 -3.07 -3.52
CA ASP A 417 37.49 -2.36 -2.53
C ASP A 417 36.12 -1.98 -3.10
N THR A 418 35.25 -2.96 -3.34
CA THR A 418 33.83 -2.71 -3.65
C THR A 418 33.01 -2.38 -2.38
N SER A 419 33.64 -1.83 -1.34
CA SER A 419 33.13 -1.85 0.04
C SER A 419 33.16 -0.51 0.79
N ILE A 420 33.45 0.64 0.17
CA ILE A 420 33.71 1.90 0.91
C ILE A 420 32.66 3.01 0.69
N LEU A 421 31.42 2.66 0.35
CA LEU A 421 30.26 3.58 0.50
C LEU A 421 29.29 3.15 1.60
N ILE A 422 29.68 2.10 2.33
CA ILE A 422 28.93 1.45 3.41
C ILE A 422 29.94 1.36 4.55
N GLU A 423 29.77 2.20 5.56
CA GLU A 423 30.68 2.25 6.70
C GLU A 423 30.66 0.88 7.40
N GLN A 424 31.69 0.06 7.19
CA GLN A 424 31.91 -1.16 7.97
C GLN A 424 32.19 -0.72 9.41
N GLN A 425 31.14 -0.60 10.21
CA GLN A 425 31.30 -0.61 11.65
C GLN A 425 31.74 -2.02 12.06
N PRO A 426 32.81 -2.16 12.87
CA PRO A 426 33.36 -3.47 13.20
C PRO A 426 32.33 -4.32 13.94
N GLU A 427 32.29 -5.60 13.58
CA GLU A 427 31.58 -6.65 14.31
C GLU A 427 31.95 -6.58 15.80
N PHE A 428 30.97 -6.30 16.65
CA PHE A 428 31.14 -6.51 18.09
C PHE A 428 30.98 -8.00 18.37
N GLU A 429 32.10 -8.67 18.61
CA GLU A 429 32.16 -9.84 19.49
C GLU A 429 31.65 -9.43 20.88
N SER A 430 30.47 -9.92 21.29
CA SER A 430 30.16 -10.50 22.63
C SER A 430 28.67 -10.78 22.81
#